data_AF-A0A661D839-F1
#
_entry.id   AF-A0A661D839-F1
#
_cell.length_a   1.000
_cell.length_b   1.000
_cell.length_c   1.000
_cell.angle_alpha   90.00
_cell.angle_beta   90.00
_cell.angle_gamma   90.00
#
_symmetry.space_group_name_H-M   'P 1'
#
loop_
_entity.id
_entity.type
_entity.pdbx_description
1 polymer ?
#
loop_
_entity_poly.entity_id
_entity_poly.type
_entity_poly.pdbx_seq_one_letter_code
_entity_poly.pdbx_strand_id
1 'polypeptide(L)'
;MSDNTLKENKDIVSRQKLLIFQQNGSGEQKIAGVKKYGGDQFELEVFSIDEVLPPVLDDTSEYLPSDISCDLVLDFLIHQDLSHDLAALCDEKKIPVISSGKKVIGKMVMCPPT
;
A
#
# COMPACT_ATOMS: atom_id res chain seq x y z
N MET A 1 -17.63 -0.24 -50.99
CA MET A 1 -18.52 -0.89 -50.02
C MET A 1 -17.67 -1.23 -48.82
N SER A 2 -18.09 -0.74 -47.67
CA SER A 2 -17.24 -0.39 -46.54
C SER A 2 -17.08 -1.56 -45.58
N ASP A 3 -15.88 -2.15 -45.51
CA ASP A 3 -15.52 -3.05 -44.42
C ASP A 3 -15.17 -2.23 -43.18
N ASN A 4 -16.20 -1.97 -42.37
CA ASN A 4 -16.09 -1.28 -41.09
C ASN A 4 -15.62 -2.29 -40.04
N THR A 5 -14.32 -2.56 -40.00
CA THR A 5 -13.69 -3.31 -38.91
C THR A 5 -13.83 -2.47 -37.63
N LEU A 6 -14.76 -2.88 -36.78
CA LEU A 6 -14.91 -2.40 -35.42
C LEU A 6 -13.56 -2.53 -34.71
N LYS A 7 -12.88 -1.40 -34.53
CA LYS A 7 -11.73 -1.29 -33.65
C LYS A 7 -12.23 -1.59 -32.25
N GLU A 8 -11.93 -2.78 -31.72
CA GLU A 8 -11.93 -3.01 -30.28
C GLU A 8 -10.91 -2.05 -29.68
N ASN A 9 -11.35 -0.87 -29.26
CA ASN A 9 -10.64 -0.07 -28.27
C ASN A 9 -10.76 -0.83 -26.94
N LYS A 10 -9.92 -1.86 -26.81
CA LYS A 10 -9.67 -2.53 -25.55
C LYS A 10 -8.79 -1.56 -24.77
N ASP A 11 -9.42 -0.67 -24.01
CA ASP A 11 -8.71 0.11 -23.00
C ASP A 11 -7.85 -0.88 -22.22
N ILE A 12 -6.53 -0.78 -22.37
CA ILE A 12 -5.60 -1.59 -21.58
C ILE A 12 -5.71 -1.02 -20.18
N VAL A 13 -6.65 -1.53 -19.39
CA VAL A 13 -6.77 -1.20 -17.98
C VAL A 13 -5.54 -1.81 -17.32
N SER A 14 -4.47 -1.02 -17.17
CA SER A 14 -3.31 -1.48 -16.42
C SER A 14 -3.74 -1.71 -14.99
N ARG A 15 -3.40 -2.88 -14.43
CA ARG A 15 -3.67 -3.17 -13.03
C ARG A 15 -3.01 -2.12 -12.16
N GLN A 16 -3.73 -1.66 -11.13
CA GLN A 16 -3.17 -0.74 -10.15
C GLN A 16 -2.21 -1.50 -9.23
N LYS A 17 -1.01 -0.96 -9.01
CA LYS A 17 0.01 -1.57 -8.15
C LYS A 17 -0.18 -1.12 -6.71
N LEU A 18 -0.50 -2.06 -5.84
CA LEU A 18 -0.62 -1.84 -4.40
C LEU A 18 0.58 -2.44 -3.69
N LEU A 19 1.29 -1.61 -2.91
CA LEU A 19 2.31 -2.08 -1.98
C LEU A 19 1.73 -2.11 -0.57
N ILE A 20 1.83 -3.25 0.10
CA ILE A 20 1.22 -3.48 1.41
C ILE A 20 2.32 -3.74 2.42
N PHE A 21 2.38 -2.93 3.48
CA PHE A 21 3.26 -3.18 4.61
C PHE A 21 2.48 -3.84 5.74
N GLN A 22 3.00 -4.92 6.28
CA GLN A 22 2.43 -5.60 7.45
C GLN A 22 3.49 -6.04 8.44
N GLN A 23 3.05 -6.33 9.65
CA GLN A 23 3.91 -6.85 10.73
C GLN A 23 3.27 -8.12 11.30
N ASN A 24 3.96 -9.26 11.24
CA ASN A 24 3.48 -10.55 11.78
C ASN A 24 2.07 -10.92 11.28
N GLY A 25 1.79 -10.71 10.00
CA GLY A 25 0.48 -11.01 9.40
C GLY A 25 -0.68 -10.11 9.85
N SER A 26 -0.41 -8.95 10.45
CA SER A 26 -1.44 -7.98 10.89
C SER A 26 -2.43 -7.58 9.78
N GLY A 27 -2.01 -7.65 8.52
CA GLY A 27 -2.80 -7.27 7.34
C GLY A 27 -3.56 -8.42 6.69
N GLU A 28 -3.36 -9.68 7.08
CA GLU A 28 -3.78 -10.86 6.30
C GLU A 28 -5.27 -10.87 5.95
N GLN A 29 -6.15 -10.54 6.89
CA GLN A 29 -7.59 -10.50 6.63
C GLN A 29 -7.97 -9.42 5.59
N LYS A 30 -7.29 -8.28 5.62
CA LYS A 30 -7.52 -7.17 4.67
C LYS A 30 -6.93 -7.52 3.30
N ILE A 31 -5.73 -8.10 3.26
CA ILE A 31 -5.08 -8.58 2.04
C ILE A 31 -5.95 -9.65 1.36
N ALA A 32 -6.48 -10.61 2.12
CA ALA A 32 -7.40 -11.62 1.63
C ALA A 32 -8.69 -10.99 1.07
N GLY A 33 -9.22 -9.96 1.74
CA GLY A 33 -10.34 -9.17 1.24
C GLY A 33 -10.05 -8.50 -0.11
N VAL A 34 -8.91 -7.81 -0.23
CA VAL A 34 -8.49 -7.17 -1.49
C VAL A 34 -8.36 -8.21 -2.61
N LYS A 35 -7.73 -9.35 -2.34
CA LYS A 35 -7.61 -10.45 -3.33
C LYS A 35 -8.97 -11.02 -3.74
N LYS A 36 -9.87 -11.22 -2.76
CA LYS A 36 -11.19 -11.83 -2.99
C LYS A 36 -12.15 -10.92 -3.74
N TYR A 37 -12.17 -9.63 -3.40
CA TYR A 37 -13.16 -8.67 -3.90
C TYR A 37 -12.62 -7.73 -4.98
N GLY A 38 -11.30 -7.58 -5.09
CA GLY A 38 -10.65 -6.70 -6.07
C GLY A 38 -10.57 -7.27 -7.48
N GLY A 39 -10.69 -8.59 -7.64
CA GLY A 39 -10.59 -9.26 -8.94
C GLY A 39 -9.25 -9.00 -9.63
N ASP A 40 -9.26 -8.78 -10.94
CA ASP A 40 -8.07 -8.53 -11.76
C ASP A 40 -7.59 -7.07 -11.77
N GLN A 41 -8.13 -6.21 -10.89
CA GLN A 41 -7.85 -4.77 -10.90
C GLN A 41 -6.53 -4.39 -10.22
N PHE A 42 -6.01 -5.25 -9.33
CA PHE A 42 -4.85 -4.93 -8.50
C PHE A 42 -3.70 -5.92 -8.71
N GLU A 43 -2.49 -5.41 -8.78
CA GLU A 43 -1.25 -6.16 -8.57
C GLU A 43 -0.79 -5.88 -7.14
N LEU A 44 -0.68 -6.93 -6.30
CA LEU A 44 -0.36 -6.79 -4.88
C LEU A 44 1.07 -7.24 -4.61
N GLU A 45 1.85 -6.37 -4.00
CA GLU A 45 3.12 -6.70 -3.36
C GLU A 45 2.96 -6.56 -1.84
N VAL A 46 3.45 -7.55 -1.09
CA VAL A 46 3.35 -7.56 0.37
C VAL A 46 4.74 -7.58 0.96
N PHE A 47 5.06 -6.55 1.74
CA PHE A 47 6.27 -6.41 2.52
C PHE A 47 5.96 -6.71 4.00
N SER A 48 6.49 -7.81 4.50
CA SER A 48 6.29 -8.25 5.89
C SER A 48 7.53 -7.97 6.73
N ILE A 49 7.34 -7.34 7.88
CA ILE A 49 8.35 -7.21 8.93
C ILE A 49 7.96 -8.17 10.05
N ASP A 50 8.61 -9.34 10.11
CA ASP A 50 8.22 -10.42 11.02
C ASP A 50 9.20 -10.59 12.20
N GLU A 51 10.15 -9.68 12.33
CA GLU A 51 11.09 -9.68 13.44
C GLU A 51 10.53 -9.01 14.70
N VAL A 52 11.16 -9.35 15.84
CA VAL A 52 10.85 -8.73 17.12
C VAL A 52 11.58 -7.40 17.19
N LEU A 53 10.82 -6.31 17.05
CA LEU A 53 11.34 -4.96 17.13
C LEU A 53 11.41 -4.47 18.58
N PRO A 54 12.41 -3.65 18.94
CA PRO A 54 12.38 -2.89 20.18
C PRO A 54 11.15 -1.97 20.20
N PRO A 55 10.70 -1.49 21.39
CA PRO A 55 9.52 -0.64 21.50
C PRO A 55 9.69 0.76 20.89
N VAL A 56 10.93 1.18 20.62
CA VAL A 56 11.30 2.46 20.01
C VAL A 56 12.41 2.16 19.01
N LEU A 57 12.29 2.74 17.82
CA LEU A 57 13.30 2.67 16.77
C LEU A 57 13.87 4.07 16.53
N ASP A 58 15.18 4.22 16.73
CA ASP A 58 15.89 5.46 16.39
C ASP A 58 16.16 5.55 14.88
N ASP A 59 16.27 4.42 14.19
CA ASP A 59 16.47 4.30 12.74
C ASP A 59 15.58 3.20 12.17
N THR A 60 14.66 3.56 11.28
CA THR A 60 13.76 2.62 10.61
C THR A 60 14.23 2.22 9.21
N SER A 61 15.33 2.80 8.72
CA SER A 61 15.81 2.62 7.35
C SER A 61 16.26 1.18 7.05
N GLU A 62 16.60 0.41 8.08
CA GLU A 62 16.92 -1.02 7.96
C GLU A 62 15.68 -1.87 7.64
N TYR A 63 14.48 -1.38 7.96
CA TYR A 63 13.23 -2.12 7.84
C TYR A 63 12.36 -1.65 6.67
N LEU A 64 12.53 -0.41 6.23
CA LEU A 64 11.76 0.17 5.14
C LEU A 64 12.61 0.21 3.87
N PRO A 65 12.02 -0.03 2.69
CA PRO A 65 12.74 0.12 1.43
C PRO A 65 13.11 1.58 1.20
N SER A 66 14.28 1.81 0.61
CA SER A 66 14.76 3.17 0.26
C SER A 66 13.97 3.80 -0.90
N ASP A 67 13.33 2.98 -1.73
CA ASP A 67 12.49 3.43 -2.83
C ASP A 67 11.22 2.60 -2.97
N ILE A 68 10.14 3.25 -3.40
CA ILE A 68 8.82 2.64 -3.56
C ILE A 68 8.28 3.04 -4.93
N SER A 69 7.88 2.05 -5.73
CA SER A 69 7.26 2.26 -7.03
C SER A 69 5.90 1.57 -7.11
N CYS A 70 4.87 2.25 -6.63
CA CYS A 70 3.49 1.76 -6.64
C CYS A 70 2.49 2.91 -6.78
N ASP A 71 1.23 2.58 -7.02
CA ASP A 71 0.14 3.57 -7.15
C ASP A 71 -0.51 3.92 -5.80
N LEU A 72 -0.46 2.99 -4.83
CA LEU A 72 -1.06 3.16 -3.51
C LEU A 72 -0.36 2.25 -2.49
N VAL A 73 -0.11 2.79 -1.29
CA VAL A 73 0.41 2.04 -0.15
C VAL A 73 -0.71 1.74 0.85
N LEU A 74 -0.77 0.48 1.31
CA LEU A 74 -1.60 0.08 2.45
C LEU A 74 -0.69 -0.18 3.65
N ASP A 75 -0.85 0.61 4.70
CA ASP A 75 -0.09 0.49 5.95
C ASP A 75 -0.91 -0.28 6.98
N PHE A 76 -0.46 -1.51 7.26
CA PHE A 76 -0.96 -2.38 8.32
C PHE A 76 0.12 -2.68 9.38
N LEU A 77 1.21 -1.91 9.43
CA LEU A 77 2.24 -2.08 10.45
C LEU A 77 1.65 -1.88 11.84
N ILE A 78 2.24 -2.43 12.90
CA ILE A 78 1.77 -2.19 14.27
C ILE A 78 2.66 -1.14 14.94
N HIS A 79 3.98 -1.25 14.75
CA HIS A 79 4.96 -0.28 15.22
C HIS A 79 4.64 1.14 14.74
N GLN A 80 4.71 2.13 15.63
CA GLN A 80 4.35 3.50 15.29
C GLN A 80 5.45 4.20 14.49
N ASP A 81 6.72 4.03 14.89
CA ASP A 81 7.85 4.65 14.20
C ASP A 81 7.92 4.22 12.73
N LEU A 82 7.81 2.91 12.45
CA LEU A 82 7.75 2.40 11.08
C LEU A 82 6.58 2.99 10.26
N SER A 83 5.37 3.10 10.83
CA SER A 83 4.24 3.71 10.11
C SER A 83 4.45 5.21 9.88
N HIS A 84 5.09 5.91 10.83
CA HIS A 84 5.39 7.32 10.70
C HIS A 84 6.37 7.57 9.56
N ASP A 85 7.48 6.83 9.54
CA ASP A 85 8.53 6.99 8.54
C ASP A 85 8.09 6.48 7.17
N LEU A 86 7.26 5.44 7.11
CA LEU A 86 6.61 5.02 5.87
C LEU A 86 5.69 6.12 5.31
N ALA A 87 4.90 6.78 6.16
CA ALA A 87 4.04 7.89 5.71
C ALA A 87 4.86 9.09 5.23
N ALA A 88 5.99 9.39 5.88
CA ALA A 88 6.91 10.44 5.44
C ALA A 88 7.55 10.10 4.08
N LEU A 89 8.01 8.87 3.90
CA LEU A 89 8.55 8.36 2.62
C LEU A 89 7.50 8.45 1.50
N CYS A 90 6.26 8.10 1.79
CA CYS A 90 5.16 8.20 0.83
C CYS A 90 4.82 9.66 0.47
N ASP A 91 4.84 10.59 1.43
CA ASP A 91 4.61 12.02 1.15
C ASP A 91 5.73 12.62 0.30
N GLU A 92 6.99 12.25 0.56
CA GLU A 92 8.14 12.67 -0.26
C GLU A 92 7.95 12.23 -1.72
N LYS A 93 7.57 10.95 -1.92
CA LYS A 93 7.37 10.35 -3.25
C LYS A 93 6.01 10.67 -3.88
N LYS A 94 5.13 11.39 -3.17
CA LYS A 94 3.76 11.70 -3.59
C LYS A 94 2.92 10.46 -3.90
N ILE A 95 3.12 9.40 -3.15
CA ILE A 95 2.36 8.14 -3.24
C ILE A 95 1.27 8.15 -2.15
N PRO A 96 -0.01 7.94 -2.50
CA PRO A 96 -1.07 7.92 -1.50
C PRO A 96 -0.90 6.75 -0.54
N VAL A 97 -1.25 6.95 0.73
CA VAL A 97 -1.17 5.94 1.77
C VAL A 97 -2.48 5.84 2.55
N ILE A 98 -2.93 4.61 2.79
CA ILE A 98 -4.06 4.30 3.68
C ILE A 98 -3.54 3.52 4.88
N SER A 99 -3.53 4.17 6.05
CA SER A 99 -3.16 3.56 7.33
C SER A 99 -4.42 3.13 8.07
N SER A 100 -4.76 1.85 8.00
CA SER A 100 -6.01 1.34 8.58
C SER A 100 -5.92 1.28 10.12
N GLY A 101 -6.77 2.05 10.81
CA GLY A 101 -6.98 1.93 12.26
C GLY A 101 -5.97 2.72 13.11
N LYS A 102 -5.09 3.51 12.48
CA LYS A 102 -4.17 4.41 13.18
C LYS A 102 -4.58 5.87 12.94
N LYS A 103 -4.53 6.69 13.99
CA LYS A 103 -4.58 8.15 13.85
C LYS A 103 -3.17 8.65 13.52
N VAL A 104 -2.68 8.36 12.33
CA VAL A 104 -1.43 8.97 11.86
C VAL A 104 -1.78 10.35 11.30
N ILE A 105 -1.16 11.39 11.84
CA ILE A 105 -1.37 12.77 11.40
C ILE A 105 -0.34 13.05 10.30
N GLY A 106 -0.76 12.98 9.04
CA GLY A 106 0.05 13.33 7.88
C GLY A 106 -0.82 13.96 6.81
N LYS A 107 -0.26 14.90 6.02
CA LYS A 107 -1.02 15.72 5.06
C LYS A 107 -1.75 14.90 3.99
N MET A 108 -1.29 13.67 3.75
CA MET A 108 -1.80 12.74 2.73
C MET A 108 -2.39 11.45 3.32
N VAL A 109 -2.49 11.34 4.65
CA VAL A 109 -3.02 10.15 5.32
C VAL A 109 -4.54 10.25 5.40
N MET A 110 -5.24 9.33 4.75
CA MET A 110 -6.69 9.22 4.86
C MET A 110 -7.06 8.24 5.98
N CYS A 111 -7.57 8.76 7.09
CA CYS A 111 -8.15 7.97 8.17
C CYS A 111 -9.66 7.78 7.92
N PRO A 112 -10.18 6.54 7.81
CA PRO A 112 -11.63 6.33 7.79
C PRO A 112 -12.24 6.76 9.13
N PRO A 113 -13.40 7.46 9.15
CA PRO A 113 -14.10 7.79 10.38
C PRO A 113 -14.60 6.51 11.07
N THR A 114 -14.58 6.52 12.41
CA THR A 114 -15.14 5.47 13.28
C THR A 114 -16.50 5.87 13.81
#